data_AF-A0A6G4ZWD7-F1
#
_entry.id   AF-A0A6G4ZWD7-F1
#
_cell.length_a   1.000
_cell.length_b   1.000
_cell.length_c   1.000
_cell.angle_alpha   90.00
_cell.angle_beta   90.00
_cell.angle_gamma   90.00
#
_symmetry.space_group_name_H-M   'P 1'
#
loop_
_entity.id
_entity.type
_entity.pdbx_description
1 polymer ?
#
loop_
_entity_poly.entity_id
_entity_poly.type
_entity_poly.pdbx_seq_one_letter_code
_entity_poly.pdbx_strand_id
1 'polypeptide(L)'
;MPIYTEEDSALAPHKACEGVRDDLKRCLLATDCVRKERLTPKECLRADHPSIPVECHNLKQLFFECKRSMIDNRQRFRGKKGY
;
A
#
# COMPACT_ATOMS: atom_id res chain seq x y z
N MET A 1 21.16 5.38 30.80
CA MET A 1 20.66 4.59 29.66
C MET A 1 19.15 4.56 29.79
N PRO A 2 18.39 5.17 28.87
CA PRO A 2 16.93 5.13 28.97
C PRO A 2 16.41 3.74 28.59
N ILE A 3 15.62 3.18 29.51
CA ILE A 3 14.88 1.94 29.38
C ILE A 3 13.64 2.28 28.53
N TYR A 4 13.50 1.67 27.35
CA TYR A 4 12.31 1.83 26.53
C TYR A 4 11.18 0.97 27.13
N THR A 5 10.31 1.58 27.92
CA THR A 5 9.08 0.95 28.42
C THR A 5 8.05 0.82 27.29
N GLU A 6 7.29 -0.28 27.33
CA GLU A 6 6.44 -0.82 26.27
C GLU A 6 5.12 -0.03 26.04
N GLU A 7 5.17 1.31 26.05
CA GLU A 7 3.97 2.18 26.06
C GLU A 7 3.83 3.10 24.82
N ASP A 8 4.73 3.02 23.85
CA ASP A 8 4.75 3.90 22.64
C ASP A 8 4.02 3.30 21.41
N SER A 9 3.09 2.36 21.59
CA SER A 9 2.42 1.70 20.45
C SER A 9 1.36 2.55 19.74
N ALA A 10 1.00 3.71 20.29
CA ALA A 10 -0.01 4.62 19.73
C ALA A 10 0.56 5.72 18.80
N LEU A 11 1.89 5.83 18.65
CA LEU A 11 2.53 6.86 17.83
C LEU A 11 3.53 6.26 16.82
N ALA A 12 3.21 5.09 16.26
CA ALA A 12 3.96 4.61 15.10
C ALA A 12 3.82 5.66 13.98
N PRO A 13 4.92 6.28 13.50
CA PRO A 13 4.82 7.30 12.47
C PRO A 13 4.18 6.66 11.24
N HIS A 14 3.06 7.24 10.80
CA HIS A 14 2.38 6.78 9.60
C HIS A 14 3.38 6.70 8.46
N LYS A 15 3.54 5.49 7.91
CA LYS A 15 4.52 5.29 6.85
C LYS A 15 3.99 6.03 5.63
N ALA A 16 4.88 6.71 4.91
CA ALA A 16 4.46 7.36 3.68
C ALA A 16 3.82 6.34 2.72
N CYS A 17 2.68 6.71 2.13
CA CYS A 17 1.81 5.86 1.32
C CYS A 17 1.05 4.75 2.09
N GLU A 18 0.95 4.82 3.42
CA GLU A 18 0.24 3.81 4.23
C GLU A 18 -1.26 3.76 3.94
N GLY A 19 -1.92 4.91 3.77
CA GLY A 19 -3.34 4.96 3.36
C GLY A 19 -3.60 4.16 2.07
N VAL A 20 -2.84 4.46 1.00
CA VAL A 20 -2.98 3.74 -0.29
C VAL A 20 -2.72 2.26 -0.11
N ARG A 21 -1.74 1.92 0.73
CA ARG A 21 -1.35 0.54 0.99
C ARG A 21 -2.48 -0.22 1.67
N ASP A 22 -3.17 0.40 2.61
CA ASP A 22 -4.26 -0.24 3.34
C ASP A 22 -5.50 -0.38 2.47
N ASP A 23 -5.83 0.61 1.64
CA ASP A 23 -6.92 0.50 0.69
C ASP A 23 -6.63 -0.54 -0.40
N LEU A 24 -5.39 -0.62 -0.89
CA LEU A 24 -4.98 -1.69 -1.81
C LEU A 24 -5.10 -3.08 -1.17
N LYS A 25 -4.70 -3.24 0.10
CA LYS A 25 -4.87 -4.51 0.83
C LYS A 25 -6.35 -4.86 0.97
N ARG A 26 -7.19 -3.92 1.40
CA ARG A 26 -8.64 -4.12 1.55
C ARG A 26 -9.27 -4.55 0.24
N CYS A 27 -8.89 -3.89 -0.86
CA CYS A 27 -9.35 -4.22 -2.20
C CYS A 27 -8.98 -5.67 -2.57
N LEU A 28 -7.70 -6.05 -2.41
CA LEU A 28 -7.24 -7.41 -2.74
C LEU A 28 -7.85 -8.49 -1.84
N LEU A 29 -8.04 -8.23 -0.54
CA LEU A 29 -8.67 -9.17 0.40
C LEU A 29 -10.14 -9.44 0.06
N ALA A 30 -10.82 -8.48 -0.59
CA ALA A 30 -12.20 -8.67 -1.04
C ALA A 30 -12.30 -9.58 -2.28
N THR A 31 -11.24 -9.64 -3.10
CA THR A 31 -11.25 -10.39 -4.36
C THR A 31 -11.22 -11.90 -4.18
N ASP A 32 -11.80 -12.60 -5.16
CA ASP A 32 -11.84 -14.06 -5.19
C ASP A 32 -10.46 -14.72 -5.28
N CYS A 33 -9.45 -14.04 -5.84
CA CYS A 33 -8.09 -14.58 -5.91
C CYS A 33 -7.52 -14.85 -4.49
N VAL A 34 -7.76 -13.95 -3.54
CA VAL A 34 -7.29 -14.15 -2.15
C VAL A 34 -8.26 -15.02 -1.36
N ARG A 35 -9.58 -14.87 -1.58
CA ARG A 35 -10.60 -15.58 -0.80
C ARG A 35 -10.77 -17.04 -1.20
N LYS A 36 -10.81 -17.35 -2.49
CA LYS A 36 -11.08 -18.69 -3.05
C LYS A 36 -9.78 -19.45 -3.29
N GLU A 37 -8.83 -18.84 -3.99
CA GLU A 37 -7.59 -19.51 -4.39
C GLU A 37 -6.53 -19.49 -3.29
N ARG A 38 -6.76 -18.70 -2.22
CA ARG A 38 -5.85 -18.55 -1.07
C ARG A 38 -4.43 -18.13 -1.47
N LEU A 39 -4.28 -17.49 -2.62
CA LEU A 39 -3.02 -16.94 -3.10
C LEU A 39 -2.68 -15.68 -2.33
N THR A 40 -1.39 -15.35 -2.27
CA THR A 40 -0.98 -14.10 -1.66
C THR A 40 -1.39 -12.92 -2.55
N PRO A 41 -1.73 -11.75 -1.99
CA PRO A 41 -2.08 -10.56 -2.78
C PRO A 41 -1.00 -10.19 -3.83
N LYS A 42 0.26 -10.53 -3.57
CA LYS A 42 1.37 -10.34 -4.52
C LYS A 42 1.28 -11.29 -5.71
N GLU A 43 0.91 -12.55 -5.49
CA GLU A 43 0.73 -13.53 -6.56
C GLU A 43 -0.48 -13.20 -7.41
N CYS A 44 -1.60 -12.81 -6.77
CA CYS A 44 -2.79 -12.30 -7.47
C CYS A 44 -2.47 -11.14 -8.42
N LEU A 45 -1.63 -10.20 -7.96
CA LEU A 45 -1.19 -9.05 -8.76
C LEU A 45 -0.14 -9.38 -9.84
N ARG A 46 0.53 -10.54 -9.77
CA ARG A 46 1.49 -11.00 -10.78
C ARG A 46 0.81 -11.84 -11.85
N ALA A 47 -0.19 -12.63 -11.46
CA ALA A 47 -0.97 -13.45 -12.35
C ALA A 47 -2.01 -12.65 -13.16
N ASP A 48 -2.19 -11.35 -12.85
CA ASP A 48 -3.23 -10.47 -13.40
C ASP A 48 -4.58 -11.19 -13.48
N HIS A 49 -5.01 -11.74 -12.34
CA HIS A 49 -6.21 -12.55 -12.26
C HIS A 49 -7.45 -11.74 -12.70
N PRO A 50 -8.34 -12.30 -13.55
CA PRO A 50 -9.53 -11.62 -14.03
C PRO A 50 -10.51 -11.25 -12.90
N SER A 51 -10.35 -11.85 -11.73
CA SER A 51 -11.13 -11.59 -10.53
C SER A 51 -10.78 -10.26 -9.83
N ILE A 52 -9.73 -9.57 -10.27
CA ILE A 52 -9.30 -8.30 -9.68
C ILE A 52 -10.01 -7.15 -10.43
N PRO A 53 -10.83 -6.34 -9.75
CA PRO A 53 -11.50 -5.21 -10.39
C PRO A 53 -10.50 -4.12 -10.74
N VAL A 54 -10.86 -3.31 -11.74
CA VAL A 54 -10.06 -2.16 -12.22
C VAL A 54 -9.72 -1.19 -11.09
N GLU A 55 -10.58 -1.06 -10.08
CA GLU A 55 -10.34 -0.24 -8.89
C GLU A 55 -9.07 -0.66 -8.13
N CYS A 56 -8.82 -1.96 -7.95
CA CYS A 56 -7.59 -2.43 -7.30
C CYS A 56 -6.36 -2.15 -8.16
N HIS A 57 -6.49 -2.18 -9.50
CA HIS A 57 -5.40 -1.80 -10.41
C HIS A 57 -5.09 -0.30 -10.33
N ASN A 58 -6.11 0.55 -10.19
CA ASN A 58 -5.91 1.99 -9.95
C ASN A 58 -5.19 2.24 -8.61
N LEU A 59 -5.58 1.54 -7.54
CA LEU A 59 -4.89 1.62 -6.24
C LEU A 59 -3.44 1.12 -6.32
N LYS A 60 -3.16 0.07 -7.12
CA LYS A 60 -1.79 -0.40 -7.40
C LYS A 60 -0.96 0.69 -8.07
N GLN A 61 -1.53 1.37 -9.07
CA GLN A 61 -0.88 2.48 -9.76
C GLN A 61 -0.62 3.65 -8.81
N LEU A 62 -1.62 4.06 -8.02
CA LEU A 62 -1.47 5.12 -7.01
C LEU A 62 -0.39 4.78 -5.98
N PHE A 63 -0.32 3.53 -5.53
CA PHE A 63 0.71 3.09 -4.60
C PHE A 63 2.11 3.16 -5.23
N PHE A 64 2.22 2.78 -6.51
CA PHE A 64 3.47 2.87 -7.26
C PHE A 64 3.90 4.33 -7.47
N GLU A 65 2.98 5.21 -7.83
CA GLU A 65 3.22 6.65 -7.99
C GLU A 65 3.62 7.29 -6.67
N CYS A 66 2.95 6.94 -5.57
CA CYS A 66 3.29 7.42 -4.25
C CYS A 66 4.72 7.01 -3.85
N LYS A 67 5.07 5.72 -4.02
CA LYS A 67 6.45 5.25 -3.79
C LYS A 67 7.47 5.94 -4.69
N ARG A 68 7.15 6.11 -5.97
CA ARG A 68 8.02 6.80 -6.94
C ARG A 68 8.24 8.25 -6.54
N SER A 69 7.21 8.94 -6.07
CA SER A 69 7.30 10.32 -5.60
C SER A 69 8.22 10.48 -4.39
N MET A 70 8.41 9.43 -3.58
CA MET A 70 9.33 9.46 -2.45
C MET A 70 10.81 9.40 -2.86
N ILE A 71 11.11 8.73 -3.98
CA ILE A 71 12.46 8.57 -4.50
C ILE A 71 12.80 9.71 -5.48
N ASP A 72 11.78 10.31 -6.11
CA ASP A 72 11.97 11.38 -7.08
C ASP A 72 12.43 12.68 -6.41
N ASN A 73 13.72 13.00 -6.58
CA ASN A 73 14.33 14.21 -6.06
C ASN A 73 13.68 15.49 -6.60
N ARG A 74 13.02 15.47 -7.77
CA ARG A 74 12.31 16.64 -8.33
C ARG A 74 11.07 17.01 -7.51
N GLN A 75 10.47 16.02 -6.84
CA GLN A 75 9.29 16.19 -6.01
C GLN A 75 9.63 16.71 -4.61
N ARG A 76 10.92 16.76 -4.22
CA ARG A 76 11.37 17.30 -2.93
C ARG A 76 10.97 18.77 -2.73
N PHE A 77 11.08 19.58 -3.78
CA PHE A 77 10.73 21.01 -3.73
C PHE A 77 9.24 21.27 -3.95
N ARG A 78 8.54 20.37 -4.65
CA ARG A 78 7.11 20.53 -5.02
C ARG A 78 6.15 19.91 -4.00
N GLY A 79 6.67 19.15 -3.04
CA GLY A 79 5.85 18.38 -2.12
C GLY A 79 5.43 17.03 -2.70
N LYS A 80 5.04 16.12 -1.81
CA LYS A 80 4.55 14.79 -2.21
C LYS A 80 3.17 14.93 -2.86
N LYS A 81 2.89 14.11 -3.87
CA LYS A 81 1.53 13.95 -4.38
C LYS A 81 0.70 13.29 -3.27
N GLY A 82 -0.30 14.00 -2.78
CA GLY A 82 -1.13 13.53 -1.66
C GLY A 82 -1.99 12.33 -2.05
N TYR A 83 -2.16 11.44 -1.08
CA TYR A 83 -3.22 10.44 -1.00
C TYR A 83 -3.81 10.52 0.41
#